data_AF-B9S3B9-F1
#
_entry.id   AF-B9S3B9-F1
#
_cell.length_a   1.000
_cell.length_b   1.000
_cell.length_c   1.000
_cell.angle_alpha   90.00
_cell.angle_beta   90.00
_cell.angle_gamma   90.00
#
_symmetry.space_group_name_H-M   'P 1'
#
loop_
_entity.id
_entity.type
_entity.pdbx_description
1 polymer ?
#
loop_
_entity_poly.entity_id
_entity_poly.type
_entity_poly.pdbx_seq_one_letter_code
_entity_poly.pdbx_strand_id
1 'polypeptide(L)'
;MGSLPKEENSPSCHHFNMLQEVVENSFVEKSLIKSYRRSFKAFAANLTTTEHKIWLVSMKGVASVFPSTSYHLQTTRSWNFMGFPETISRKKTAESNVIIGVIDSGIWSESECFSDKGFGPAPKKWKGVSEGGKDFTCNNFYGLAEGTARGGIPSARIAVYKVCHADAGSCSTADIFAALDDAIADGS
;
A
#
# COMPACT_ATOMS: atom_id res chain seq x y z
N MET A 1 18.42 20.63 -34.74
CA MET A 1 17.25 19.75 -34.99
C MET A 1 17.68 18.32 -34.70
N GLY A 2 16.97 17.62 -33.82
CA GLY A 2 17.25 16.23 -33.45
C GLY A 2 17.54 16.05 -31.96
N SER A 3 16.52 16.16 -31.12
CA SER A 3 16.56 15.51 -29.80
C SER A 3 16.12 14.06 -29.95
N LEU A 4 16.87 13.16 -29.31
CA LEU A 4 16.58 11.73 -29.17
C LEU A 4 15.12 11.48 -28.72
N PRO A 5 14.48 10.37 -29.15
CA PRO A 5 13.13 10.05 -28.73
C PRO A 5 13.13 9.75 -27.23
N LYS A 6 12.38 10.55 -26.47
CA LYS A 6 12.04 10.22 -25.08
C LYS A 6 11.04 9.05 -25.13
N GLU A 7 11.53 7.83 -25.10
CA GLU A 7 10.72 6.71 -24.61
C GLU A 7 10.55 6.87 -23.10
N GLU A 8 9.61 7.71 -22.69
CA GLU A 8 9.08 7.71 -21.33
C GLU A 8 7.58 7.40 -21.41
N ASN A 9 7.26 6.15 -21.77
CA ASN A 9 5.92 5.64 -21.55
C ASN A 9 5.72 5.51 -20.03
N SER A 10 4.80 6.31 -19.48
CA SER A 10 4.37 6.22 -18.07
C SER A 10 4.09 4.76 -17.68
N PRO A 11 4.38 4.31 -16.43
CA PRO A 11 4.07 2.95 -15.98
C PRO A 11 2.63 2.53 -16.29
N SER A 12 1.66 3.45 -16.14
CA SER A 12 0.27 3.22 -16.49
C SER A 12 0.05 2.96 -17.98
N CYS A 13 0.71 3.71 -18.87
CA CYS A 13 0.66 3.46 -20.31
C CYS A 13 1.30 2.13 -20.66
N HIS A 14 2.40 1.77 -19.99
CA HIS A 14 3.06 0.48 -20.21
C HIS A 14 2.16 -0.70 -19.82
N HIS A 15 1.50 -0.63 -18.66
CA HIS A 15 0.55 -1.66 -18.22
C HIS A 15 -0.67 -1.75 -19.14
N PHE A 16 -1.19 -0.60 -19.58
CA PHE A 16 -2.30 -0.55 -20.53
C PHE A 16 -1.93 -1.24 -21.84
N ASN A 17 -0.77 -0.91 -22.41
CA ASN A 17 -0.28 -1.52 -23.65
C ASN A 17 -0.07 -3.03 -23.50
N MET A 18 0.52 -3.48 -22.39
CA MET A 18 0.68 -4.92 -22.11
C MET A 18 -0.67 -5.65 -22.07
N LEU A 19 -1.66 -5.05 -21.43
CA LEU A 19 -3.00 -5.65 -21.33
C LEU A 19 -3.73 -5.64 -22.69
N GLN A 20 -3.49 -4.61 -23.51
CA GLN A 20 -4.05 -4.48 -24.86
C GLN A 20 -3.58 -5.59 -25.81
N GLU A 21 -2.40 -6.15 -25.61
CA GLU A 21 -1.92 -7.30 -26.39
C GLU A 21 -2.65 -8.61 -26.03
N VAL A 22 -3.34 -8.65 -24.89
CA VAL A 22 -3.87 -9.87 -24.28
C VAL A 22 -5.39 -9.92 -24.33
N VAL A 23 -6.05 -8.78 -24.15
CA VAL A 23 -7.51 -8.66 -24.24
C VAL A 23 -7.91 -7.74 -25.38
N GLU A 24 -9.08 -7.98 -25.96
CA GLU A 24 -9.66 -7.10 -26.98
C GLU A 24 -9.70 -5.63 -26.49
N ASN A 25 -9.35 -4.68 -27.37
CA ASN A 25 -9.25 -3.24 -27.05
C ASN A 25 -10.47 -2.69 -26.29
N SER A 26 -11.68 -3.17 -26.62
CA SER A 26 -12.94 -2.74 -26.02
C SER A 26 -13.10 -3.13 -24.54
N PHE A 27 -12.28 -4.07 -24.05
CA PHE A 27 -12.32 -4.58 -22.68
C PHE A 27 -11.11 -4.17 -21.84
N VAL A 28 -10.07 -3.54 -22.41
CA VAL A 28 -8.84 -3.19 -21.68
C VAL A 28 -9.13 -2.34 -20.45
N GLU A 29 -9.88 -1.24 -20.62
CA GLU A 29 -10.26 -0.35 -19.50
C GLU A 29 -11.10 -1.05 -18.43
N LYS A 30 -11.94 -2.01 -18.82
CA LYS A 30 -12.77 -2.80 -17.90
C LYS A 30 -11.99 -3.90 -17.20
N SER A 31 -10.92 -4.36 -17.83
CA SER A 31 -10.09 -5.47 -17.34
C SER A 31 -8.99 -4.96 -16.43
N LEU A 32 -8.46 -3.76 -16.64
CA LEU A 32 -7.45 -3.16 -15.76
C LEU A 32 -8.08 -2.74 -14.42
N ILE A 33 -7.73 -3.43 -13.34
CA ILE A 33 -8.23 -3.13 -12.00
C ILE A 33 -7.38 -2.05 -11.35
N LYS A 34 -6.04 -2.20 -11.40
CA LYS A 34 -5.12 -1.29 -10.73
C LYS A 34 -3.74 -1.32 -11.38
N SER A 35 -3.07 -0.17 -11.41
CA SER A 35 -1.65 -0.04 -11.77
C SER A 35 -0.85 0.41 -10.56
N TYR A 36 0.12 -0.40 -10.14
CA TYR A 36 1.09 -0.05 -9.11
C TYR A 36 2.23 0.71 -9.76
N ARG A 37 2.59 1.88 -9.23
CA ARG A 37 3.44 2.84 -9.97
C ARG A 37 4.47 3.56 -9.13
N ARG A 38 4.44 3.40 -7.80
CA ARG A 38 5.33 4.15 -6.92
C ARG A 38 6.62 3.39 -6.62
N SER A 39 6.47 2.11 -6.28
CA SER A 39 7.56 1.21 -5.87
C SER A 39 7.62 -0.04 -6.74
N PHE A 40 6.47 -0.53 -7.20
CA PHE A 40 6.33 -1.70 -8.06
C PHE A 40 6.06 -1.29 -9.50
N LYS A 41 6.51 -2.13 -10.43
CA LYS A 41 6.15 -2.07 -11.86
C LYS A 41 5.22 -3.24 -12.16
N ALA A 42 3.97 -3.13 -11.73
CA ALA A 42 3.01 -4.22 -11.81
C ALA A 42 1.57 -3.69 -11.96
N PHE A 43 0.66 -4.55 -12.37
CA PHE A 43 -0.76 -4.24 -12.44
C PHE A 43 -1.62 -5.44 -12.05
N ALA A 44 -2.85 -5.17 -11.61
CA ALA A 44 -3.90 -6.16 -11.42
C ALA A 44 -4.92 -6.03 -12.55
N ALA A 45 -5.31 -7.15 -13.13
CA ALA A 45 -6.33 -7.20 -14.17
C ALA A 45 -7.30 -8.37 -13.96
N ASN A 46 -8.55 -8.17 -14.37
CA ASN A 46 -9.56 -9.20 -14.45
C ASN A 46 -9.45 -9.91 -15.81
N LEU A 47 -9.15 -11.21 -15.79
CA LEU A 47 -8.98 -12.02 -17.00
C LEU A 47 -9.90 -13.24 -16.93
N THR A 48 -10.75 -13.38 -17.94
CA THR A 48 -11.78 -14.43 -17.99
C THR A 48 -11.25 -15.76 -18.52
N THR A 49 -10.30 -15.76 -19.45
CA THR A 49 -9.82 -16.97 -20.13
C THR A 49 -8.45 -17.43 -19.60
N THR A 50 -8.20 -18.74 -19.65
CA THR A 50 -6.90 -19.32 -19.29
C THR A 50 -5.82 -18.95 -20.31
N GLU A 51 -6.20 -18.79 -21.58
CA GLU A 51 -5.28 -18.39 -22.67
C GLU A 51 -4.68 -17.00 -22.42
N HIS A 52 -5.46 -16.02 -21.96
CA HIS A 52 -4.94 -14.69 -21.61
C HIS A 52 -3.87 -14.76 -20.51
N LYS A 53 -4.06 -15.66 -19.54
CA LYS A 53 -3.09 -15.85 -18.45
C LYS A 53 -1.78 -16.45 -18.96
N ILE A 54 -1.87 -17.46 -19.84
CA ILE A 54 -0.69 -18.10 -20.44
C ILE A 54 0.07 -17.11 -21.33
N TRP A 55 -0.64 -16.28 -22.10
CA TRP A 55 -0.04 -15.24 -22.92
C TRP A 55 0.77 -14.28 -22.05
N LEU A 56 0.17 -13.71 -20.99
CA LEU A 56 0.87 -12.78 -20.10
C LEU A 56 2.14 -13.34 -19.51
N VAL A 57 2.12 -14.60 -19.07
CA VAL A 57 3.32 -15.28 -18.53
C VAL A 57 4.45 -15.36 -19.56
N SER A 58 4.10 -15.42 -20.85
CA SER A 58 5.06 -15.54 -21.95
C SER A 58 5.57 -14.19 -22.47
N MET A 59 4.99 -13.06 -22.01
CA MET A 59 5.38 -11.74 -22.47
C MET A 59 6.75 -11.33 -21.91
N LYS A 60 7.59 -10.77 -22.78
CA LYS A 60 8.88 -10.21 -22.36
C LYS A 60 8.64 -9.07 -21.37
N GLY A 61 9.30 -9.14 -20.21
CA GLY A 61 9.16 -8.13 -19.15
C GLY A 61 8.17 -8.52 -18.05
N VAL A 62 7.41 -9.60 -18.21
CA VAL A 62 6.58 -10.17 -17.14
C VAL A 62 7.42 -11.15 -16.32
N ALA A 63 7.61 -10.85 -15.04
CA ALA A 63 8.35 -11.72 -14.12
C ALA A 63 7.48 -12.86 -13.55
N SER A 64 6.21 -12.56 -13.24
CA SER A 64 5.29 -13.53 -12.64
C SER A 64 3.83 -13.10 -12.81
N VAL A 65 2.93 -14.07 -12.96
CA VAL A 65 1.48 -13.86 -12.95
C VAL A 65 0.88 -14.83 -11.93
N PHE A 66 0.05 -14.31 -11.02
CA PHE A 66 -0.61 -15.13 -9.99
C PHE A 66 -2.06 -14.64 -9.78
N PRO A 67 -2.98 -15.55 -9.42
CA PRO A 67 -4.36 -15.18 -9.16
C PRO A 67 -4.48 -14.30 -7.92
N SER A 68 -5.25 -13.22 -8.03
CA SER A 68 -5.65 -12.43 -6.86
C SER A 68 -6.56 -13.26 -5.96
N THR A 69 -6.24 -13.29 -4.67
CA THR A 69 -7.01 -13.98 -3.64
C THR A 69 -7.57 -12.96 -2.64
N SER A 70 -8.74 -13.26 -2.06
CA SER A 70 -9.28 -12.51 -0.92
C SER A 70 -8.82 -13.16 0.39
N TYR A 71 -8.25 -12.35 1.27
CA TYR A 71 -7.80 -12.77 2.60
C TYR A 71 -8.78 -12.28 3.65
N HIS A 72 -9.12 -13.15 4.60
CA HIS A 72 -9.97 -12.78 5.74
C HIS A 72 -9.14 -12.24 6.90
N LEU A 73 -9.68 -11.23 7.58
CA LEU A 73 -9.08 -10.67 8.78
C LEU A 73 -8.92 -11.74 9.86
N GLN A 74 -7.71 -11.85 10.40
CA GLN A 74 -7.40 -12.71 11.54
C GLN A 74 -7.16 -11.82 12.76
N THR A 75 -8.12 -11.72 13.67
CA THR A 75 -7.94 -10.93 14.90
C THR A 75 -7.34 -11.80 16.00
N THR A 76 -6.01 -11.77 16.16
CA THR A 76 -5.37 -12.38 17.32
C THR A 76 -5.08 -11.32 18.39
N ARG A 77 -5.52 -11.56 19.63
CA ARG A 77 -5.21 -10.70 20.79
C ARG A 77 -3.83 -11.09 21.34
N SER A 78 -2.78 -10.41 20.89
CA SER A 78 -1.40 -10.93 21.00
C SER A 78 -0.51 -10.25 22.04
N TRP A 79 -1.05 -9.49 23.00
CA TRP A 79 -0.20 -8.83 24.00
C TRP A 79 0.39 -9.80 25.04
N ASN A 80 -0.40 -10.75 25.54
CA ASN A 80 0.06 -11.71 26.56
C ASN A 80 0.96 -12.82 26.00
N PHE A 81 1.02 -12.97 24.67
CA PHE A 81 1.77 -14.05 24.02
C PHE A 81 3.27 -13.78 23.92
N MET A 82 3.70 -12.51 23.93
CA MET A 82 5.06 -12.12 23.57
C MET A 82 6.06 -12.08 24.75
N GLY A 83 5.61 -12.30 25.98
CA GLY A 83 6.49 -12.45 27.15
C GLY A 83 7.44 -11.27 27.41
N PHE A 84 7.10 -10.05 26.97
CA PHE A 84 7.99 -8.90 27.11
C PHE A 84 8.20 -8.50 28.57
N PRO A 85 9.44 -8.14 28.97
CA PRO A 85 9.72 -7.66 30.31
C PRO A 85 9.02 -6.32 30.56
N GLU A 86 8.52 -6.10 31.78
CA GLU A 86 7.80 -4.89 32.17
C GLU A 86 8.66 -3.62 32.10
N THR A 87 9.99 -3.77 32.16
CA THR A 87 10.95 -2.66 32.10
C THR A 87 11.98 -2.89 31.00
N ILE A 88 12.08 -1.94 30.07
CA ILE A 88 12.99 -1.97 28.92
C ILE A 88 13.73 -0.63 28.86
N SER A 89 15.05 -0.66 28.65
CA SER A 89 15.82 0.57 28.39
C SER A 89 15.47 1.12 27.01
N ARG A 90 15.03 2.38 26.95
CA ARG A 90 14.43 3.00 25.76
C ARG A 90 15.36 4.04 25.15
N LYS A 91 15.41 4.10 23.82
CA LYS A 91 16.12 5.17 23.09
C LYS A 91 15.10 6.03 22.36
N LYS A 92 14.53 7.01 23.06
CA LYS A 92 13.44 7.86 22.55
C LYS A 92 13.75 8.49 21.18
N THR A 93 14.98 8.94 20.96
CA THR A 93 15.40 9.54 19.68
C THR A 93 15.39 8.55 18.53
N ALA A 94 15.75 7.29 18.77
CA ALA A 94 15.70 6.23 17.77
C ALA A 94 14.26 5.84 17.47
N GLU A 95 13.45 5.66 18.52
CA GLU A 95 12.04 5.28 18.41
C GLU A 95 11.22 6.32 17.65
N SER A 96 11.42 7.62 17.94
CA SER A 96 10.76 8.71 17.21
C SER A 96 11.19 8.87 15.75
N ASN A 97 12.25 8.16 15.33
CA ASN A 97 12.69 8.11 13.93
C ASN A 97 12.14 6.89 13.17
N VAL A 98 11.22 6.15 13.78
CA VAL A 98 10.56 4.96 13.23
C VAL A 98 9.10 5.28 12.91
N ILE A 99 8.67 4.84 11.74
CA ILE A 99 7.28 4.79 11.33
C ILE A 99 6.93 3.33 11.11
N ILE A 100 5.83 2.88 11.69
CA ILE A 100 5.30 1.53 11.55
C ILE A 100 4.12 1.59 10.57
N GLY A 101 4.30 1.00 9.39
CA GLY A 101 3.21 0.81 8.43
C GLY A 101 2.27 -0.30 8.90
N VAL A 102 0.98 -0.01 9.01
CA VAL A 102 -0.07 -0.98 9.37
C VAL A 102 -1.03 -1.09 8.21
N ILE A 103 -1.10 -2.30 7.64
CA ILE A 103 -2.01 -2.65 6.53
C ILE A 103 -3.12 -3.50 7.13
N ASP A 104 -4.31 -2.92 7.29
CA ASP A 104 -5.45 -3.56 7.98
C ASP A 104 -6.78 -2.96 7.48
N SER A 105 -7.85 -3.13 8.26
CA SER A 105 -9.18 -2.55 8.13
C SER A 105 -9.27 -1.06 8.48
N GLY A 106 -8.14 -0.45 8.83
CA GLY A 106 -8.04 0.92 9.29
C GLY A 106 -8.08 1.02 10.81
N ILE A 107 -8.05 2.25 11.32
CA ILE A 107 -8.12 2.51 12.75
C ILE A 107 -9.08 3.65 13.06
N TRP A 108 -9.45 3.75 14.33
CA TRP A 108 -10.23 4.85 14.88
C TRP A 108 -9.31 6.05 15.17
N SER A 109 -8.98 6.81 14.12
CA SER A 109 -7.97 7.89 14.16
C SER A 109 -8.23 8.98 15.20
N GLU A 110 -9.49 9.18 15.56
CA GLU A 110 -9.93 10.15 16.57
C GLU A 110 -9.76 9.68 18.02
N SER A 111 -9.34 8.43 18.23
CA SER A 111 -9.08 7.93 19.57
C SER A 111 -7.90 8.67 20.20
N GLU A 112 -7.97 8.97 21.49
CA GLU A 112 -6.86 9.57 22.24
C GLU A 112 -5.59 8.68 22.24
N CYS A 113 -5.76 7.36 22.09
CA CYS A 113 -4.66 6.42 21.87
C CYS A 113 -3.86 6.74 20.59
N PHE A 114 -4.44 7.52 19.68
CA PHE A 114 -3.76 8.05 18.51
C PHE A 114 -3.69 9.58 18.54
N SER A 115 -3.27 10.16 19.68
CA SER A 115 -2.92 11.58 19.77
C SER A 115 -1.41 11.84 19.60
N ASP A 116 -1.06 12.86 18.82
CA ASP A 116 0.32 13.38 18.62
C ASP A 116 0.84 14.28 19.73
N LYS A 117 0.02 14.55 20.75
CA LYS A 117 0.38 15.52 21.78
C LYS A 117 1.70 15.10 22.44
N GLY A 118 2.76 15.89 22.21
CA GLY A 118 4.10 15.65 22.76
C GLY A 118 5.10 14.98 21.81
N PHE A 119 4.73 14.76 20.53
CA PHE A 119 5.66 14.31 19.48
C PHE A 119 6.31 15.49 18.75
N GLY A 120 7.54 15.28 18.24
CA GLY A 120 8.26 16.24 17.40
C GLY A 120 7.72 16.29 15.96
N PRO A 121 8.46 16.79 14.95
CA PRO A 121 8.08 16.60 13.55
C PRO A 121 8.22 15.12 13.12
N ALA A 122 7.54 14.73 12.03
CA ALA A 122 7.77 13.43 11.40
C ALA A 122 9.23 13.29 10.92
N PRO A 123 9.79 12.06 10.87
CA PRO A 123 11.11 11.80 10.31
C PRO A 123 11.29 12.44 8.94
N LYS A 124 12.38 13.18 8.73
CA LYS A 124 12.64 13.90 7.44
C LYS A 124 12.69 13.00 6.21
N LYS A 125 13.02 11.72 6.40
CA LYS A 125 13.06 10.70 5.34
C LYS A 125 11.67 10.22 4.93
N TRP A 126 10.65 10.45 5.76
CA TRP A 126 9.28 10.08 5.44
C TRP A 126 8.70 11.09 4.47
N LYS A 127 8.32 10.62 3.28
CA LYS A 127 7.73 11.47 2.24
C LYS A 127 6.22 11.64 2.43
N GLY A 128 5.56 10.61 2.98
CA GLY A 128 4.12 10.61 3.26
C GLY A 128 3.24 11.06 2.09
N VAL A 129 1.97 11.35 2.38
CA VAL A 129 1.01 11.82 1.37
C VAL A 129 1.20 13.31 1.12
N SER A 130 2.17 13.62 0.26
CA SER A 130 2.11 14.80 -0.59
C SER A 130 2.02 14.29 -2.04
N GLU A 131 0.90 14.58 -2.70
CA GLU A 131 0.53 14.23 -4.10
C GLU A 131 -0.18 12.87 -4.32
N GLY A 132 -1.51 12.84 -4.14
CA GLY A 132 -2.38 11.68 -4.46
C GLY A 132 -3.58 12.09 -5.32
N GLY A 133 -3.73 11.46 -6.48
CA GLY A 133 -4.68 11.80 -7.55
C GLY A 133 -6.17 11.57 -7.27
N LYS A 134 -6.99 12.10 -8.20
CA LYS A 134 -8.41 12.46 -8.08
C LYS A 134 -9.46 11.34 -7.84
N ASP A 135 -9.08 10.06 -7.78
CA ASP A 135 -10.08 8.96 -7.74
C ASP A 135 -10.08 8.14 -6.45
N PHE A 136 -9.37 8.58 -5.43
CA PHE A 136 -9.70 8.22 -4.06
C PHE A 136 -10.51 9.38 -3.50
N THR A 137 -11.72 9.12 -3.04
CA THR A 137 -12.53 10.12 -2.34
C THR A 137 -11.67 10.69 -1.22
N CYS A 138 -11.15 11.89 -1.47
CA CYS A 138 -10.42 12.70 -0.53
C CYS A 138 -11.44 13.10 0.55
N ASN A 139 -11.68 12.21 1.50
CA ASN A 139 -11.87 12.70 2.84
C ASN A 139 -10.55 13.36 3.17
N ASN A 140 -10.57 14.68 3.19
CA ASN A 140 -9.53 15.53 3.73
C ASN A 140 -9.35 15.16 5.21
N PHE A 141 -8.68 14.05 5.45
CA PHE A 141 -8.26 13.57 6.75
C PHE A 141 -6.79 13.32 6.58
N TYR A 142 -6.00 14.10 7.31
CA TYR A 142 -4.55 14.09 7.37
C TYR A 142 -4.02 12.68 7.70
N GLY A 143 -4.02 11.77 6.73
CA GLY A 143 -4.07 10.31 6.86
C GLY A 143 -2.83 9.61 7.43
N LEU A 144 -2.16 10.21 8.39
CA LEU A 144 -1.45 9.51 9.45
C LEU A 144 -2.43 9.43 10.61
N ALA A 145 -2.75 8.23 11.09
CA ALA A 145 -3.24 8.16 12.44
C ALA A 145 -2.03 8.31 13.36
N GLU A 146 -1.89 9.52 13.84
CA GLU A 146 -0.66 10.08 14.33
C GLU A 146 -0.81 10.13 15.86
N GLY A 147 -0.06 9.28 16.58
CA GLY A 147 -0.63 8.71 17.80
C GLY A 147 0.23 7.95 18.81
N THR A 148 -0.10 8.07 20.10
CA THR A 148 0.57 7.34 21.21
C THR A 148 -0.02 5.93 21.42
N ALA A 149 0.28 4.99 20.54
CA ALA A 149 -0.06 3.59 20.80
C ALA A 149 0.70 3.09 22.05
N ARG A 150 -0.03 2.60 23.07
CA ARG A 150 0.58 1.79 24.14
C ARG A 150 0.96 0.43 23.54
N GLY A 151 2.17 0.35 23.02
CA GLY A 151 2.71 -0.83 22.37
C GLY A 151 4.20 -1.02 22.66
N GLY A 152 4.86 -1.90 21.91
CA GLY A 152 6.29 -2.16 22.10
C GLY A 152 7.17 -0.92 21.86
N ILE A 153 6.71 0.05 21.06
CA ILE A 153 7.45 1.27 20.67
C ILE A 153 6.60 2.55 20.85
N PRO A 154 6.30 3.00 22.09
CA PRO A 154 5.50 4.19 22.40
C PRO A 154 5.92 5.50 21.74
N SER A 155 7.19 5.66 21.34
CA SER A 155 7.65 6.89 20.71
C SER A 155 7.69 6.84 19.18
N ALA A 156 7.30 5.71 18.56
CA ALA A 156 7.16 5.60 17.10
C ALA A 156 5.82 6.16 16.62
N ARG A 157 5.75 6.49 15.32
CA ARG A 157 4.50 6.84 14.64
C ARG A 157 3.96 5.64 13.88
N ILE A 158 2.67 5.68 13.57
CA ILE A 158 2.01 4.66 12.74
C ILE A 158 1.51 5.33 11.46
N ALA A 159 1.68 4.66 10.32
CA ALA A 159 1.04 5.00 9.06
C ALA A 159 0.05 3.88 8.72
N VAL A 160 -1.22 4.22 8.54
CA VAL A 160 -2.29 3.23 8.38
C VAL A 160 -2.78 3.20 6.95
N TYR A 161 -2.73 2.03 6.34
CA TYR A 161 -3.21 1.76 4.99
C TYR A 161 -4.43 0.86 5.09
N LYS A 162 -5.61 1.45 4.94
CA LYS A 162 -6.89 0.74 4.98
C LYS A 162 -7.09 -0.03 3.67
N VAL A 163 -7.02 -1.36 3.73
CA VAL A 163 -7.23 -2.25 2.57
C VAL A 163 -8.33 -3.27 2.80
N CYS A 164 -8.60 -3.63 4.05
CA CYS A 164 -9.64 -4.60 4.37
C CYS A 164 -10.96 -3.85 4.60
N HIS A 165 -12.02 -4.30 3.94
CA HIS A 165 -13.33 -3.67 4.02
C HIS A 165 -14.14 -4.33 5.15
N ALA A 166 -14.68 -3.51 6.06
CA ALA A 166 -15.28 -3.99 7.31
C ALA A 166 -16.60 -4.75 7.11
N ASP A 167 -17.33 -4.40 6.06
CA ASP A 167 -18.54 -5.08 5.57
C ASP A 167 -18.25 -6.48 5.01
N ALA A 168 -17.09 -6.66 4.36
CA ALA A 168 -16.68 -7.93 3.77
C ALA A 168 -15.76 -8.79 4.67
N GLY A 169 -15.22 -8.22 5.76
CA GLY A 169 -14.25 -8.87 6.64
C GLY A 169 -13.01 -9.39 5.90
N SER A 170 -12.71 -8.83 4.73
CA SER A 170 -11.68 -9.34 3.82
C SER A 170 -11.01 -8.22 3.02
N CYS A 171 -9.86 -8.55 2.46
CA CYS A 171 -9.02 -7.68 1.64
C CYS A 171 -8.53 -8.45 0.42
N SER A 172 -8.54 -7.80 -0.75
CA SER A 172 -8.02 -8.42 -1.97
C SER A 172 -6.49 -8.32 -2.00
N THR A 173 -5.84 -9.28 -2.68
CA THR A 173 -4.40 -9.20 -2.97
C THR A 173 -4.06 -7.90 -3.70
N ALA A 174 -4.97 -7.45 -4.59
CA ALA A 174 -4.76 -6.24 -5.37
C ALA A 174 -4.70 -4.96 -4.52
N ASP A 175 -5.49 -4.89 -3.44
CA ASP A 175 -5.49 -3.75 -2.51
C ASP A 175 -4.31 -3.82 -1.54
N ILE A 176 -3.96 -5.02 -1.06
CA ILE A 176 -2.77 -5.24 -0.23
C ILE A 176 -1.50 -4.80 -0.97
N PHE A 177 -1.36 -5.16 -2.24
CA PHE A 177 -0.22 -4.73 -3.06
C PHE A 177 -0.21 -3.22 -3.30
N ALA A 178 -1.38 -2.57 -3.39
CA ALA A 178 -1.46 -1.12 -3.49
C ALA A 178 -0.93 -0.44 -2.22
N ALA A 179 -1.36 -0.91 -1.06
CA ALA A 179 -0.87 -0.39 0.22
C ALA A 179 0.63 -0.65 0.43
N LEU A 180 1.15 -1.79 0.00
CA LEU A 180 2.58 -2.06 0.02
C LEU A 180 3.35 -1.12 -0.91
N ASP A 181 2.83 -0.86 -2.12
CA ASP A 181 3.42 0.07 -3.09
C ASP A 181 3.55 1.48 -2.49
N ASP A 182 2.48 1.95 -1.83
CA ASP A 182 2.44 3.24 -1.15
C ASP A 182 3.35 3.29 0.08
N ALA A 183 3.31 2.26 0.94
CA ALA A 183 4.11 2.21 2.17
C ALA A 183 5.62 2.23 1.90
N ILE A 184 6.07 1.52 0.86
CA ILE A 184 7.48 1.55 0.45
C ILE A 184 7.84 2.93 -0.07
N ALA A 185 6.99 3.53 -0.91
CA ALA A 185 7.26 4.82 -1.50
C ALA A 185 7.33 5.94 -0.45
N ASP A 186 6.46 5.90 0.55
CA ASP A 186 6.42 6.87 1.64
C ASP A 186 7.65 6.75 2.56
N GLY A 187 8.21 5.55 2.71
CA GLY A 187 9.39 5.27 3.54
C GLY A 187 10.75 5.40 2.84
N SER A 188 10.75 5.48 1.50
CA SER A 188 11.93 5.62 0.64
C SER A 188 12.44 7.04 0.51
#